data_AF-A0A4P9ZKC2-F1
#
_entry.id   AF-A0A4P9ZKC2-F1
#
_cell.length_a   1.000
_cell.length_b   1.000
_cell.length_c   1.000
_cell.angle_alpha   90.00
_cell.angle_beta   90.00
_cell.angle_gamma   90.00
#
_symmetry.space_group_name_H-M   'P 1'
#
loop_
_entity.id
_entity.type
_entity.pdbx_description
1 polymer ?
#
loop_
_entity_poly.entity_id
_entity_poly.type
_entity_poly.pdbx_seq_one_letter_code
_entity_poly.pdbx_strand_id
1 'polypeptide(L)'
;MFMRQFGGDDSANFGSAISLTDIRNEVYIGEPFAEHEQGLLYHWDPRGKKFNCHRSTLEQGHQRFGSNIMSTDLDGDQRTDLVVTSSHASQGSRLSGVVHIALTAIDH
;
A
#
# COMPACT_ATOMS: atom_id res chain seq x y z
N MET A 1 10.36 -15.57 21.53
CA MET A 1 10.04 -14.77 20.33
C MET A 1 9.32 -15.68 19.35
N PHE A 2 8.15 -15.29 18.85
CA PHE A 2 7.43 -16.03 17.80
C PHE A 2 7.50 -15.22 16.51
N MET A 3 7.86 -15.87 15.40
CA MET A 3 7.97 -15.25 14.08
C MET A 3 6.83 -15.74 13.19
N ARG A 4 6.23 -14.83 12.43
CA ARG A 4 5.32 -15.16 11.33
C ARG A 4 5.98 -14.75 10.02
N GLN A 5 5.82 -15.59 9.01
CA GLN A 5 6.33 -15.34 7.66
C GLN A 5 5.13 -15.16 6.72
N PHE A 6 5.24 -14.14 5.87
CA PHE A 6 4.36 -13.87 4.74
C PHE A 6 5.23 -13.69 3.49
N GLY A 7 4.73 -14.08 2.33
CA GLY A 7 5.44 -13.95 1.06
C GLY A 7 4.52 -14.23 -0.12
N GLY A 8 4.87 -13.73 -1.30
CA GLY A 8 4.24 -14.09 -2.56
C GLY A 8 4.85 -15.37 -3.15
N ASP A 9 4.13 -16.01 -4.07
CA ASP A 9 4.55 -17.17 -4.84
C ASP A 9 4.99 -16.82 -6.27
N ASP A 10 5.05 -15.53 -6.61
CA ASP A 10 5.43 -15.02 -7.92
C ASP A 10 6.62 -14.03 -7.83
N SER A 11 7.19 -13.70 -8.98
CA SER A 11 8.30 -12.73 -9.15
C SER A 11 7.82 -11.28 -9.04
N ALA A 12 6.91 -11.01 -8.10
CA ALA A 12 6.17 -9.76 -8.01
C ALA A 12 6.76 -8.76 -6.99
N ASN A 13 7.85 -9.15 -6.31
CA ASN A 13 8.60 -8.38 -5.31
C ASN A 13 7.76 -7.96 -4.09
N PHE A 14 7.05 -8.92 -3.49
CA PHE A 14 6.41 -8.75 -2.19
C PHE A 14 7.42 -8.27 -1.14
N GLY A 15 7.07 -7.25 -0.37
CA GLY A 15 7.96 -6.70 0.66
C GLY A 15 8.95 -5.66 0.15
N SER A 16 8.82 -5.20 -1.10
CA SER A 16 9.69 -4.16 -1.67
C SER A 16 9.55 -2.79 -1.00
N ALA A 17 8.38 -2.51 -0.43
CA ALA A 17 8.11 -1.34 0.41
C ALA A 17 7.35 -1.78 1.66
N ILE A 18 7.58 -1.10 2.79
CA ILE A 18 6.92 -1.37 4.07
C ILE A 18 6.65 -0.07 4.83
N SER A 19 5.50 0.02 5.50
CA SER A 19 5.15 1.11 6.41
C SER A 19 4.37 0.61 7.62
N LEU A 20 4.45 1.33 8.74
CA LEU A 20 3.79 0.99 10.00
C LEU A 20 2.87 2.14 10.44
N THR A 21 1.68 1.83 10.95
CA THR A 21 0.82 2.83 11.60
C THR A 21 1.10 2.95 13.10
N ASP A 22 1.03 4.18 13.64
CA ASP A 22 1.46 4.44 15.02
C ASP A 22 0.44 3.92 16.06
N ILE A 23 -0.85 4.08 15.81
CA ILE A 23 -1.89 3.78 16.81
C ILE A 23 -2.29 2.30 16.82
N ARG A 24 -2.31 1.66 15.64
CA ARG A 24 -2.79 0.27 15.50
C ARG A 24 -1.68 -0.73 15.24
N ASN A 25 -0.44 -0.28 15.00
CA ASN A 25 0.69 -1.12 14.59
C ASN A 25 0.35 -2.00 13.37
N GLU A 26 -0.50 -1.48 12.49
CA GLU A 26 -0.83 -2.14 11.23
C GLU A 26 0.38 -2.03 10.31
N VAL A 27 0.62 -3.07 9.52
CA VAL A 27 1.76 -3.12 8.60
C VAL A 27 1.24 -3.11 7.18
N TYR A 28 1.70 -2.15 6.39
CA TYR A 28 1.43 -2.06 4.96
C TYR A 28 2.64 -2.54 4.17
N ILE A 29 2.42 -3.37 3.16
CA ILE A 29 3.47 -4.03 2.38
C ILE A 29 3.18 -3.85 0.89
N GLY A 30 4.18 -3.41 0.13
CA GLY A 30 4.09 -3.20 -1.31
C GLY A 30 4.53 -4.41 -2.13
N GLU A 31 3.78 -4.70 -3.19
CA GLU A 31 4.12 -5.69 -4.20
C GLU A 31 3.91 -5.12 -5.62
N PRO A 32 4.81 -4.25 -6.10
CA PRO A 32 4.59 -3.43 -7.29
C PRO A 32 4.54 -4.21 -8.60
N PHE A 33 5.08 -5.42 -8.69
CA PHE A 33 5.08 -6.18 -9.93
C PHE A 33 3.94 -7.21 -10.01
N ALA A 34 3.07 -7.26 -8.99
CA ALA A 34 1.89 -8.12 -8.99
C ALA A 34 0.91 -7.75 -10.13
N GLU A 35 0.12 -8.75 -10.54
CA GLU A 35 -0.98 -8.60 -11.51
C GLU A 35 -0.54 -7.88 -12.80
N HIS A 36 0.52 -8.36 -13.45
CA HIS A 36 1.08 -7.74 -14.66
C HIS A 36 1.55 -6.28 -14.46
N GLU A 37 2.29 -6.03 -13.38
CA GLU A 37 2.74 -4.70 -12.95
C GLU A 37 1.62 -3.71 -12.61
N GLN A 38 0.39 -4.16 -12.36
CA GLN A 38 -0.61 -3.28 -11.75
C GLN A 38 -0.21 -2.91 -10.31
N GLY A 39 0.38 -3.87 -9.60
CA GLY A 39 0.87 -3.70 -8.24
C GLY A 39 -0.23 -3.82 -7.19
N LEU A 40 0.13 -4.37 -6.03
CA LEU A 40 -0.76 -4.59 -4.90
C LEU A 40 -0.21 -3.95 -3.64
N LEU A 41 -1.12 -3.60 -2.74
CA LEU A 41 -0.82 -3.18 -1.38
C LEU A 41 -1.45 -4.16 -0.41
N TYR A 42 -0.63 -4.79 0.42
CA TYR A 42 -1.09 -5.67 1.47
C TYR A 42 -1.14 -4.95 2.81
N HIS A 43 -2.08 -5.37 3.66
CA HIS A 43 -2.30 -4.84 4.99
C HIS A 43 -2.41 -5.99 5.99
N TRP A 44 -1.47 -6.04 6.94
CA TRP A 44 -1.55 -6.92 8.11
C TRP A 44 -2.13 -6.19 9.32
N ASP A 45 -3.30 -6.66 9.76
CA ASP A 45 -3.93 -6.26 11.02
C ASP A 45 -3.48 -7.24 12.12
N PRO A 46 -2.62 -6.82 13.07
CA PRO A 46 -2.14 -7.69 14.14
C PRO A 46 -3.23 -8.04 15.17
N ARG A 47 -4.26 -7.21 15.32
CA ARG A 47 -5.34 -7.41 16.31
C ARG A 47 -6.33 -8.46 15.80
N GLY A 48 -6.80 -8.28 14.57
CA GLY A 48 -7.66 -9.24 13.89
C GLY A 48 -6.93 -10.49 13.42
N LYS A 49 -5.59 -10.45 13.36
CA LYS A 49 -4.72 -11.47 12.73
C LYS A 49 -5.14 -11.73 11.29
N LYS A 50 -5.49 -10.66 10.57
CA LYS A 50 -6.00 -10.71 9.19
C LYS A 50 -5.01 -10.07 8.25
N PHE A 51 -4.88 -10.68 7.07
CA PHE A 51 -4.06 -10.16 5.99
C PHE A 51 -4.99 -9.81 4.83
N ASN A 52 -5.04 -8.54 4.47
CA ASN A 52 -5.91 -8.01 3.43
C ASN A 52 -5.05 -7.55 2.25
N CYS A 53 -5.66 -7.56 1.06
CA CYS A 53 -5.04 -7.10 -0.17
C CYS A 53 -5.89 -5.99 -0.78
N HIS A 54 -5.23 -4.89 -1.13
CA HIS A 54 -5.82 -3.68 -1.67
C HIS A 54 -5.26 -3.42 -3.07
N ARG A 55 -6.17 -3.06 -3.98
CA ARG A 55 -5.86 -2.60 -5.32
C ARG A 55 -6.06 -1.10 -5.39
N SER A 56 -5.36 -0.45 -6.32
CA SER A 56 -5.67 0.93 -6.70
C SER A 56 -7.10 1.00 -7.22
N THR A 57 -7.83 2.06 -6.84
CA THR A 57 -9.19 2.33 -7.35
C THR A 57 -9.20 3.05 -8.69
N LEU A 58 -8.04 3.52 -9.17
CA LEU A 58 -7.94 4.15 -10.49
C LEU A 58 -8.16 3.12 -11.61
N GLU A 59 -9.12 3.41 -12.50
CA GLU A 59 -9.41 2.54 -13.66
C GLU A 59 -8.23 2.43 -14.64
N GLN A 60 -7.37 3.44 -14.69
CA GLN A 60 -6.17 3.45 -15.54
C GLN A 60 -4.99 4.11 -14.82
N GLY A 61 -3.77 3.78 -15.26
CA GLY A 61 -2.56 4.45 -14.80
C GLY A 61 -2.28 4.20 -13.31
N HIS A 62 -2.27 2.93 -12.90
CA HIS A 62 -1.88 2.54 -11.54
C HIS A 62 -0.66 1.63 -11.51
N GLN A 63 0.08 1.49 -12.63
CA GLN A 63 1.19 0.56 -12.71
C GLN A 63 2.21 0.76 -11.58
N ARG A 64 2.59 -0.35 -10.96
CA ARG A 64 3.47 -0.45 -9.81
C ARG A 64 2.94 0.26 -8.58
N PHE A 65 1.62 0.15 -8.35
CA PHE A 65 1.00 0.51 -7.09
C PHE A 65 1.68 -0.24 -5.93
N GLY A 66 1.90 0.45 -4.81
CA GLY A 66 2.69 -0.09 -3.70
C GLY A 66 4.20 0.03 -3.89
N SER A 67 4.68 0.76 -4.90
CA SER A 67 6.14 0.94 -5.13
C SER A 67 6.84 1.74 -4.03
N ASN A 68 6.14 2.65 -3.36
CA ASN A 68 6.54 3.28 -2.11
C ASN A 68 5.30 3.48 -1.25
N ILE A 69 5.51 3.48 0.06
CA ILE A 69 4.45 3.64 1.06
C ILE A 69 4.98 4.59 2.15
N MET A 70 4.16 5.56 2.54
CA MET A 70 4.39 6.41 3.70
C MET A 70 3.11 6.44 4.52
N SER A 71 3.26 6.38 5.84
CA SER A 71 2.16 6.51 6.79
C SER A 71 2.46 7.62 7.78
N THR A 72 1.55 8.60 7.85
CA THR A 72 1.62 9.73 8.79
C THR A 72 0.23 10.36 8.88
N ASP A 73 -0.04 11.09 9.96
CA ASP A 73 -1.16 12.02 10.01
C ASP A 73 -0.90 13.17 9.01
N LEU A 74 -1.72 13.30 7.97
CA LEU A 74 -1.58 14.31 6.92
C LEU A 74 -2.57 15.47 7.08
N ASP A 75 -3.73 15.22 7.69
CA ASP A 75 -4.80 16.21 7.82
C ASP A 75 -4.96 16.78 9.25
N GLY A 76 -4.19 16.26 10.21
CA GLY A 76 -4.10 16.74 11.59
C GLY A 76 -5.17 16.18 12.52
N ASP A 77 -5.87 15.10 12.12
CA ASP A 77 -6.93 14.49 12.91
C ASP A 77 -6.42 13.48 13.97
N GLN A 78 -5.09 13.35 14.11
CA GLN A 78 -4.40 12.39 14.98
C GLN A 78 -4.63 10.93 14.59
N ARG A 79 -4.98 10.64 13.33
CA ARG A 79 -5.00 9.29 12.77
C ARG A 79 -3.92 9.18 11.70
N THR A 80 -3.48 7.95 11.47
CA THR A 80 -2.49 7.70 10.43
C THR A 80 -3.17 7.62 9.08
N ASP A 81 -2.78 8.47 8.16
CA ASP A 81 -3.14 8.40 6.74
C ASP A 81 -2.08 7.64 5.95
N LEU A 82 -2.43 7.27 4.72
CA LEU A 82 -1.56 6.50 3.85
C LEU A 82 -1.30 7.24 2.54
N VAL A 83 -0.02 7.33 2.18
CA VAL A 83 0.44 7.72 0.84
C VAL A 83 1.04 6.50 0.17
N VAL A 84 0.58 6.19 -1.04
CA VAL A 84 1.07 5.07 -1.84
C VAL A 84 1.42 5.57 -3.24
N THR A 85 2.56 5.16 -3.80
CA THR A 85 2.93 5.55 -5.16
C THR A 85 2.71 4.44 -6.17
N SER A 86 2.30 4.83 -7.37
CA SER A 86 2.36 4.02 -8.60
C SER A 86 3.44 4.62 -9.51
N SER A 87 4.70 4.23 -9.31
CA SER A 87 5.84 4.89 -9.97
C SER A 87 5.83 4.80 -11.50
N HIS A 88 5.12 3.84 -12.08
CA HIS A 88 5.05 3.62 -13.53
C HIS A 88 3.67 3.90 -14.12
N ALA A 89 2.77 4.44 -13.29
CA ALA A 89 1.49 4.94 -13.74
C ALA A 89 1.64 5.95 -14.90
N SER A 90 0.68 5.92 -15.81
CA SER A 90 0.60 6.87 -16.92
C SER A 90 -0.73 7.62 -16.86
N GLN A 91 -0.71 8.86 -16.38
CA GLN A 91 -1.88 9.75 -16.34
C GLN A 91 -1.71 10.84 -17.41
N GLY A 92 -1.94 10.47 -18.68
CA GLY A 92 -1.79 11.37 -19.83
C GLY A 92 -0.37 11.45 -20.41
N SER A 93 0.66 10.98 -19.69
CA SER A 93 2.00 10.76 -20.23
C SER A 93 2.61 9.47 -19.70
N ARG A 94 3.38 8.80 -20.55
CA ARG A 94 3.96 7.48 -20.25
C ARG A 94 4.96 7.59 -19.10
N LEU A 95 4.81 6.75 -18.08
CA LEU A 95 5.69 6.70 -16.89
C LEU A 95 5.72 8.00 -16.08
N SER A 96 4.62 8.78 -16.07
CA SER A 96 4.54 10.02 -15.28
C SER A 96 4.52 9.77 -13.77
N GLY A 97 4.14 8.56 -13.36
CA GLY A 97 3.88 8.22 -11.97
C GLY A 97 2.56 8.82 -11.47
N VAL A 98 2.06 8.26 -10.36
CA VAL A 98 0.89 8.74 -9.62
C VAL A 98 1.13 8.57 -8.12
N VAL A 99 0.61 9.50 -7.34
CA VAL A 99 0.56 9.45 -5.87
C VAL A 99 -0.90 9.29 -5.44
N HIS A 100 -1.16 8.29 -4.61
CA HIS A 100 -2.46 7.99 -4.02
C HIS A 100 -2.43 8.41 -2.56
N ILE A 101 -3.44 9.15 -2.12
CA ILE A 101 -3.60 9.57 -0.72
C ILE A 101 -4.91 8.99 -0.22
N ALA A 102 -4.84 8.20 0.84
CA ALA A 102 -6.00 7.65 1.54
C ALA A 102 -6.05 8.25 2.95
N LEU A 103 -7.06 9.08 3.19
CA LEU A 103 -7.34 9.65 4.50
C LEU A 103 -8.16 8.68 5.33
N THR A 104 -7.77 8.48 6.58
CA THR A 104 -8.50 7.59 7.50
C THR A 104 -9.66 8.35 8.13
N ALA A 105 -10.88 8.14 7.64
CA ALA A 105 -12.07 8.79 8.20
C ALA A 105 -12.48 8.25 9.58
N ILE A 106 -13.24 9.05 10.33
CA ILE A 106 -13.94 8.63 11.54
C ILE A 106 -15.04 7.62 11.14
N ASP A 107 -14.95 6.39 11.65
CA ASP A 107 -16.11 5.48 11.67
C ASP A 107 -17.20 6.12 12.56
N HIS A 108 -18.29 6.58 11.96
CA HIS A 108 -19.48 7.07 12.67
C HIS A 108 -20.36 5.92 13.18
#